data_AF-A0A3M6XA76-F1
#
_entry.id   AF-A0A3M6XA76-F1
#
_cell.length_a   1.000
_cell.length_b   1.000
_cell.length_c   1.000
_cell.angle_alpha   90.00
_cell.angle_beta   90.00
_cell.angle_gamma   90.00
#
_symmetry.space_group_name_H-M   'P 1'
#
loop_
_entity.id
_entity.type
_entity.pdbx_description
1 polymer ?
#
loop_
_entity_poly.entity_id
_entity_poly.type
_entity_poly.pdbx_seq_one_letter_code
_entity_poly.pdbx_strand_id
1 'polypeptide(L)'
;TLDVRVRGDTLCPPTIFGRLAILCAILRQLHLVLITALFSSELAQLAPDVIFVDQLSICIPFFRVLYPKAKVLFYGHYPDRLLAQEGKNAGERLLKWFYRVPFDALEGWSTGCADSVVVNSKFTRAVFKRTFRSMRIRELKVVYPCVDTDQEQKEKPSNEPLWADRKVLLSINRFERKKNLDLAINAYAGLSLEERSQSLLVIAGGYDPRSNENAAYHKELQQLADFLKIPHSTFRGTDFTPTAVPKETSILFLLSIPNLLKTSLLHTSSLLIYTPTNEHFGIVPIEAMLARLPVLATNTGGPLETIYDGRTGWLRSPAEPKIIPDWTPILRKPLIPSSQNSLREILAEFSLHTLTRELDTEISRLCEGKTGLGMDGNARPEVLPDWFQAMAVVLTLSGLAGALVAGLMVWLASKDRSLGPGAAGDVRRAMYG
;
A
#
# COMPACT_ATOMS: atom_id res chain seq x y z
N THR A 1 16.02 9.89 -21.89
CA THR A 1 16.20 9.18 -20.60
C THR A 1 15.58 10.04 -19.51
N LEU A 2 14.86 9.44 -18.56
CA LEU A 2 14.29 10.17 -17.41
C LEU A 2 15.44 10.63 -16.48
N ASP A 3 15.42 11.90 -16.06
CA ASP A 3 16.31 12.39 -15.00
C ASP A 3 15.79 11.88 -13.64
N VAL A 4 16.49 10.91 -13.06
CA VAL A 4 16.11 10.29 -11.79
C VAL A 4 17.08 10.73 -10.70
N ARG A 5 16.57 11.45 -9.70
CA ARG A 5 17.35 11.92 -8.55
C ARG A 5 16.82 11.32 -7.26
N VAL A 6 17.71 10.77 -6.45
CA VAL A 6 17.38 10.21 -5.13
C VAL A 6 17.78 11.22 -4.04
N ARG A 7 16.87 11.48 -3.11
CA ARG A 7 17.00 12.46 -2.01
C ARG A 7 16.19 11.99 -0.80
N GLY A 8 16.37 12.66 0.34
CA GLY A 8 15.58 12.42 1.55
C GLY A 8 16.16 11.36 2.49
N ASP A 9 17.22 10.65 2.08
CA ASP A 9 17.77 9.50 2.79
C ASP A 9 19.01 9.76 3.64
N THR A 10 19.52 10.99 3.66
CA THR A 10 20.80 11.32 4.32
C THR A 10 20.71 11.56 5.82
N LEU A 11 19.60 12.11 6.33
CA LEU A 11 19.47 12.47 7.76
C LEU A 11 18.76 11.41 8.61
N CYS A 12 17.71 10.79 8.07
CA CYS A 12 16.84 9.91 8.84
C CYS A 12 16.90 8.48 8.29
N PRO A 13 17.25 7.46 9.09
CA PRO A 13 17.28 6.07 8.65
C PRO A 13 15.87 5.54 8.37
N PRO A 14 15.69 4.39 7.70
CA PRO A 14 14.37 3.79 7.47
C PRO A 14 13.65 3.35 8.75
N THR A 15 14.41 2.98 9.79
CA THR A 15 13.90 2.63 11.12
C THR A 15 14.92 3.03 12.19
N ILE A 16 14.45 3.20 13.44
CA ILE A 16 15.31 3.42 14.61
C ILE A 16 15.17 2.17 15.51
N PHE A 17 16.27 1.42 15.69
CA PHE A 17 16.29 0.12 16.38
C PHE A 17 15.25 -0.89 15.85
N GLY A 18 14.96 -0.87 14.55
CA GLY A 18 13.93 -1.72 13.93
C GLY A 18 12.49 -1.30 14.24
N ARG A 19 12.28 -0.13 14.85
CA ARG A 19 10.97 0.45 15.21
C ARG A 19 10.78 1.81 14.54
N LEU A 20 9.60 2.42 14.75
CA LEU A 20 9.28 3.78 14.31
C LEU A 20 9.36 4.01 12.79
N ALA A 21 9.11 2.97 11.98
CA ALA A 21 9.19 3.05 10.52
C ALA A 21 8.31 4.17 9.93
N ILE A 22 7.09 4.35 10.44
CA ILE A 22 6.16 5.41 9.99
C ILE A 22 6.74 6.80 10.26
N LEU A 23 7.27 7.04 11.47
CA LEU A 23 7.89 8.31 11.83
C LEU A 23 9.11 8.59 10.94
N CYS A 24 9.95 7.58 10.74
CA CYS A 24 11.12 7.68 9.89
C CYS A 24 10.75 8.00 8.44
N ALA A 25 9.73 7.34 7.89
CA ALA A 25 9.23 7.60 6.54
C ALA A 25 8.72 9.03 6.39
N ILE A 26 7.97 9.54 7.37
CA ILE A 26 7.52 10.93 7.42
C ILE A 26 8.70 11.89 7.46
N LEU A 27 9.66 11.68 8.37
CA LEU A 27 10.83 12.55 8.50
C LEU A 27 11.68 12.56 7.23
N ARG A 28 11.85 11.41 6.56
CA ARG A 28 12.54 11.31 5.27
C ARG A 28 11.80 12.09 4.17
N GLN A 29 10.47 12.03 4.15
CA GLN A 29 9.68 12.79 3.17
C GLN A 29 9.71 14.30 3.45
N LEU A 30 9.67 14.73 4.71
CA LEU A 30 9.84 16.14 5.07
C LEU A 30 11.25 16.63 4.71
N HIS A 31 12.26 15.81 4.97
CA HIS A 31 13.63 16.10 4.59
C HIS A 31 13.81 16.22 3.06
N LEU A 32 13.13 15.37 2.28
CA LEU A 32 13.05 15.51 0.81
C LEU A 32 12.48 16.88 0.41
N VAL A 33 11.36 17.30 1.01
CA VAL A 33 10.76 18.62 0.75
C VAL A 33 11.75 19.73 1.10
N LEU A 34 12.37 19.68 2.28
CA LEU A 34 13.33 20.70 2.70
C LEU A 34 14.50 20.82 1.72
N ILE A 35 15.11 19.69 1.32
CA ILE A 35 16.23 19.73 0.36
C ILE A 35 15.76 20.29 -0.98
N THR A 36 14.69 19.74 -1.55
CA THR A 36 14.28 20.07 -2.91
C THR A 36 13.69 21.47 -3.03
N ALA A 37 12.99 21.94 -1.99
CA ALA A 37 12.29 23.22 -2.00
C ALA A 37 13.10 24.39 -1.42
N LEU A 38 13.93 24.15 -0.40
CA LEU A 38 14.61 25.23 0.35
C LEU A 38 16.13 25.22 0.20
N PHE A 39 16.76 24.04 0.13
CA PHE A 39 18.23 23.93 0.07
C PHE A 39 18.78 23.62 -1.32
N SER A 40 17.91 23.58 -2.33
CA SER A 40 18.29 23.37 -3.72
C SER A 40 17.52 24.33 -4.62
N SER A 41 18.13 24.73 -5.73
CA SER A 41 17.44 25.48 -6.78
C SER A 41 16.70 24.58 -7.77
N GLU A 42 16.64 23.26 -7.53
CA GLU A 42 16.12 22.28 -8.50
C GLU A 42 14.66 22.57 -8.87
N LEU A 43 13.77 22.61 -7.88
CA LEU A 43 12.34 22.88 -8.11
C LEU A 43 12.08 24.34 -8.52
N ALA A 44 12.92 25.28 -8.04
CA ALA A 44 12.81 26.68 -8.42
C ALA A 44 13.15 26.91 -9.90
N GLN A 45 14.16 26.22 -10.43
CA GLN A 45 14.54 26.27 -11.84
C GLN A 45 13.57 25.49 -12.72
N LEU A 46 13.07 24.35 -12.24
CA LEU A 46 12.09 23.54 -12.97
C LEU A 46 10.75 24.27 -13.12
N ALA A 47 10.35 25.05 -12.10
CA ALA A 47 9.08 25.77 -12.03
C ALA A 47 7.86 24.91 -12.44
N PRO A 48 7.60 23.78 -11.73
CA PRO A 48 6.64 22.78 -12.18
C PRO A 48 5.19 23.31 -12.18
N ASP A 49 4.44 22.96 -13.22
CA ASP A 49 2.98 23.17 -13.27
C ASP A 49 2.24 22.19 -12.35
N VAL A 50 2.71 20.93 -12.30
CA VAL A 50 2.12 19.85 -11.50
C VAL A 50 3.22 19.08 -10.76
N ILE A 51 2.99 18.84 -9.47
CA ILE A 51 3.79 17.95 -8.62
C ILE A 51 3.00 16.66 -8.42
N PHE A 52 3.51 15.55 -8.96
CA PHE A 52 2.95 14.23 -8.78
C PHE A 52 3.51 13.59 -7.51
N VAL A 53 2.64 13.24 -6.56
CA VAL A 53 2.99 12.60 -5.29
C VAL A 53 2.43 11.19 -5.27
N ASP A 54 3.30 10.23 -5.03
CA ASP A 54 2.95 8.82 -4.86
C ASP A 54 3.28 8.34 -3.44
N GLN A 55 2.55 7.33 -2.97
CA GLN A 55 2.67 6.64 -1.68
C GLN A 55 2.27 7.48 -0.46
N LEU A 56 3.08 8.44 -0.05
CA LEU A 56 2.91 9.17 1.22
C LEU A 56 2.44 10.61 0.98
N SER A 57 1.37 11.02 1.66
CA SER A 57 0.75 12.33 1.46
C SER A 57 1.37 13.47 2.27
N ILE A 58 2.25 13.20 3.25
CA ILE A 58 2.66 14.21 4.24
C ILE A 58 3.43 15.40 3.63
N CYS A 59 4.05 15.24 2.46
CA CYS A 59 4.70 16.34 1.74
C CYS A 59 3.73 17.34 1.09
N ILE A 60 2.47 16.95 0.84
CA ILE A 60 1.52 17.72 0.02
C ILE A 60 1.26 19.13 0.59
N PRO A 61 0.94 19.31 1.89
CA PRO A 61 0.72 20.65 2.47
C PRO A 61 1.92 21.58 2.29
N PHE A 62 3.14 21.05 2.38
CA PHE A 62 4.36 21.83 2.27
C PHE A 62 4.62 22.27 0.82
N PHE A 63 4.46 21.37 -0.14
CA PHE A 63 4.53 21.76 -1.56
C PHE A 63 3.45 22.77 -1.93
N ARG A 64 2.25 22.65 -1.35
CA ARG A 64 1.16 23.61 -1.52
C ARG A 64 1.47 25.02 -1.03
N VAL A 65 2.24 25.15 0.05
CA VAL A 65 2.65 26.45 0.62
C VAL A 65 3.87 27.01 -0.11
N LEU A 66 4.87 26.17 -0.38
CA LEU A 66 6.16 26.59 -0.97
C LEU A 66 6.04 26.85 -2.48
N TYR A 67 5.17 26.12 -3.18
CA TYR A 67 4.93 26.24 -4.62
C TYR A 67 3.44 26.48 -4.90
N PRO A 68 2.90 27.67 -4.55
CA PRO A 68 1.48 27.95 -4.65
C PRO A 68 0.97 27.98 -6.09
N LYS A 69 1.84 28.09 -7.11
CA LYS A 69 1.42 27.98 -8.52
C LYS A 69 1.26 26.53 -8.98
N ALA A 70 2.12 25.63 -8.48
CA ALA A 70 2.08 24.23 -8.83
C ALA A 70 0.84 23.54 -8.24
N LYS A 71 0.16 22.72 -9.04
CA LYS A 71 -0.92 21.83 -8.57
C LYS A 71 -0.32 20.53 -8.03
N VAL A 72 -0.94 19.95 -7.01
CA VAL A 72 -0.49 18.68 -6.45
C VAL A 72 -1.46 17.56 -6.78
N LEU A 73 -1.02 16.58 -7.57
CA LEU A 73 -1.75 15.35 -7.88
C LEU A 73 -1.25 14.24 -6.96
N PHE A 74 -2.15 13.64 -6.17
CA PHE A 74 -1.81 12.51 -5.31
C PHE A 74 -2.33 11.19 -5.88
N TYR A 75 -1.46 10.19 -6.03
CA TYR A 75 -1.86 8.83 -6.40
C TYR A 75 -1.95 7.93 -5.17
N GLY A 76 -3.18 7.68 -4.73
CA GLY A 76 -3.49 6.85 -3.57
C GLY A 76 -3.66 5.38 -3.92
N HIS A 77 -2.72 4.55 -3.48
CA HIS A 77 -2.82 3.09 -3.64
C HIS A 77 -3.67 2.41 -2.58
N TYR A 78 -3.59 2.88 -1.32
CA TYR A 78 -4.42 2.48 -0.19
C TYR A 78 -4.13 3.40 1.02
N PRO A 79 -5.07 3.62 1.95
CA PRO A 79 -4.78 4.39 3.16
C PRO A 79 -3.77 3.67 4.08
N ASP A 80 -2.69 4.34 4.45
CA ASP A 80 -1.64 3.85 5.35
C ASP A 80 -2.21 3.53 6.73
N ARG A 81 -3.19 4.31 7.19
CA ARG A 81 -3.97 4.02 8.40
C ARG A 81 -4.50 2.59 8.46
N LEU A 82 -4.78 1.96 7.32
CA LEU A 82 -5.33 0.61 7.26
C LEU A 82 -4.27 -0.48 7.04
N LEU A 83 -3.00 -0.13 6.82
CA LEU A 83 -1.92 -1.09 6.53
C LEU A 83 -1.26 -1.71 7.76
N ALA A 84 -1.27 -1.03 8.91
CA ALA A 84 -0.54 -1.56 10.06
C ALA A 84 -1.30 -2.64 10.83
N GLN A 85 -0.56 -3.68 11.21
CA GLN A 85 -1.06 -4.86 11.90
C GLN A 85 -1.54 -4.54 13.32
N GLU A 86 -2.66 -5.17 13.70
CA GLU A 86 -3.24 -5.05 15.03
C GLU A 86 -2.26 -5.53 16.13
N GLY A 87 -2.39 -5.00 17.35
CA GLY A 87 -1.64 -5.49 18.51
C GLY A 87 -2.10 -6.89 18.90
N LYS A 88 -1.19 -7.73 19.40
CA LYS A 88 -1.53 -9.11 19.77
C LYS A 88 -2.45 -9.17 20.99
N ASN A 89 -2.31 -8.19 21.88
CA ASN A 89 -3.03 -8.13 23.15
C ASN A 89 -3.67 -6.73 23.33
N ALA A 90 -4.64 -6.62 24.25
CA ALA A 90 -5.38 -5.38 24.48
C ALA A 90 -4.50 -4.16 24.80
N GLY A 91 -3.47 -4.33 25.65
CA GLY A 91 -2.54 -3.24 25.98
C GLY A 91 -1.69 -2.79 24.79
N GLU A 92 -1.20 -3.72 23.97
CA GLU A 92 -0.43 -3.40 22.76
C GLU A 92 -1.31 -2.74 21.69
N ARG A 93 -2.57 -3.19 21.56
CA ARG A 93 -3.57 -2.54 20.69
C ARG A 93 -3.80 -1.09 21.11
N LEU A 94 -3.95 -0.85 22.42
CA LEU A 94 -4.16 0.49 22.96
C LEU A 94 -2.93 1.39 22.72
N LEU A 95 -1.73 0.89 23.00
CA LEU A 95 -0.48 1.64 22.77
C LEU A 95 -0.28 1.97 21.29
N LYS A 96 -0.46 0.99 20.39
CA LYS A 96 -0.41 1.20 18.95
C LYS A 96 -1.47 2.21 18.50
N TRP A 97 -2.68 2.13 19.05
CA TRP A 97 -3.73 3.09 18.74
C TRP A 97 -3.31 4.52 19.12
N PHE A 98 -2.86 4.76 20.37
CA PHE A 98 -2.40 6.08 20.80
C PHE A 98 -1.25 6.62 19.95
N TYR A 99 -0.25 5.77 19.64
CA TYR A 99 0.87 6.14 18.77
C TYR A 99 0.39 6.54 17.36
N ARG A 100 -0.67 5.89 16.85
CA ARG A 100 -1.14 6.06 15.46
C ARG A 100 -2.10 7.21 15.25
N VAL A 101 -2.94 7.53 16.22
CA VAL A 101 -3.90 8.66 16.14
C VAL A 101 -3.31 9.92 15.50
N PRO A 102 -2.12 10.42 15.91
CA PRO A 102 -1.54 11.61 15.28
C PRO A 102 -1.15 11.39 13.81
N PHE A 103 -0.56 10.24 13.46
CA PHE A 103 -0.15 9.94 12.09
C PHE A 103 -1.35 9.72 11.16
N ASP A 104 -2.37 9.03 11.66
CA ASP A 104 -3.63 8.80 10.95
C ASP A 104 -4.37 10.13 10.67
N ALA A 105 -4.33 11.07 11.63
CA ALA A 105 -4.87 12.42 11.45
C ALA A 105 -4.05 13.23 10.44
N LEU A 106 -2.71 13.14 10.52
CA LEU A 106 -1.80 13.79 9.58
C LEU A 106 -1.98 13.26 8.15
N GLU A 107 -2.17 11.95 7.96
CA GLU A 107 -2.44 11.34 6.65
C GLU A 107 -3.74 11.91 6.05
N GLY A 108 -4.84 11.90 6.80
CA GLY A 108 -6.12 12.41 6.33
C GLY A 108 -6.11 13.91 6.02
N TRP A 109 -5.41 14.70 6.84
CA TRP A 109 -5.18 16.13 6.58
C TRP A 109 -4.34 16.36 5.33
N SER A 110 -3.18 15.72 5.25
CA SER A 110 -2.22 15.96 4.17
C SER A 110 -2.72 15.45 2.82
N THR A 111 -3.40 14.29 2.78
CA THR A 111 -4.14 13.82 1.60
C THR A 111 -5.24 14.82 1.20
N GLY A 112 -5.92 15.39 2.19
CA GLY A 112 -6.94 16.43 2.03
C GLY A 112 -6.47 17.67 1.26
N CYS A 113 -5.19 18.01 1.37
CA CYS A 113 -4.59 19.20 0.79
C CYS A 113 -4.27 19.07 -0.72
N ALA A 114 -4.39 17.87 -1.29
CA ALA A 114 -4.08 17.63 -2.71
C ALA A 114 -5.08 18.33 -3.64
N ASP A 115 -4.62 18.92 -4.74
CA ASP A 115 -5.50 19.52 -5.76
C ASP A 115 -6.37 18.48 -6.44
N SER A 116 -5.80 17.32 -6.74
CA SER A 116 -6.55 16.15 -7.19
C SER A 116 -6.00 14.89 -6.55
N VAL A 117 -6.87 13.89 -6.40
CA VAL A 117 -6.52 12.57 -5.88
C VAL A 117 -7.01 11.53 -6.88
N VAL A 118 -6.07 10.77 -7.42
CA VAL A 118 -6.31 9.58 -8.24
C VAL A 118 -6.09 8.34 -7.40
N VAL A 119 -6.82 7.27 -7.67
CA VAL A 119 -6.72 6.01 -6.94
C VAL A 119 -6.66 4.83 -7.90
N ASN A 120 -6.02 3.74 -7.48
CA ASN A 120 -5.73 2.59 -8.36
C ASN A 120 -6.92 1.67 -8.65
N SER A 121 -8.06 1.83 -7.97
CA SER A 121 -9.26 1.02 -8.18
C SER A 121 -10.51 1.70 -7.60
N LYS A 122 -11.70 1.26 -8.02
CA LYS A 122 -12.99 1.68 -7.43
C LYS A 122 -13.13 1.17 -5.99
N PHE A 123 -12.53 0.04 -5.65
CA PHE A 123 -12.42 -0.46 -4.28
C PHE A 123 -11.62 0.51 -3.41
N THR A 124 -10.40 0.85 -3.84
CA THR A 124 -9.55 1.83 -3.12
C THR A 124 -10.27 3.16 -3.00
N ARG A 125 -10.97 3.62 -4.05
CA ARG A 125 -11.83 4.80 -3.99
C ARG A 125 -12.84 4.75 -2.86
N ALA A 126 -13.59 3.66 -2.76
CA ALA A 126 -14.58 3.47 -1.70
C ALA A 126 -13.93 3.47 -0.31
N VAL A 127 -12.75 2.83 -0.17
CA VAL A 127 -11.98 2.80 1.07
C VAL A 127 -11.49 4.20 1.46
N PHE A 128 -10.97 5.01 0.53
CA PHE A 128 -10.57 6.40 0.78
C PHE A 128 -11.76 7.25 1.24
N LYS A 129 -12.91 7.16 0.56
CA LYS A 129 -14.13 7.88 0.96
C LYS A 129 -14.65 7.47 2.34
N ARG A 130 -14.54 6.19 2.69
CA ARG A 130 -14.93 5.70 4.02
C ARG A 130 -13.99 6.22 5.11
N THR A 131 -12.69 6.20 4.84
CA THR A 131 -11.62 6.48 5.82
C THR A 131 -11.42 7.98 6.07
N PHE A 132 -11.39 8.80 5.00
CA PHE A 132 -11.08 10.22 5.11
C PHE A 132 -12.33 11.08 4.89
N ARG A 133 -12.69 11.89 5.90
CA ARG A 133 -13.87 12.77 5.84
C ARG A 133 -13.78 13.77 4.67
N SER A 134 -12.59 14.33 4.43
CA SER A 134 -12.32 15.27 3.34
C SER A 134 -12.52 14.67 1.94
N MET A 135 -12.47 13.34 1.82
CA MET A 135 -12.61 12.63 0.54
C MET A 135 -14.06 12.27 0.20
N ARG A 136 -15.00 12.34 1.15
CA ARG A 136 -16.40 11.91 0.95
C ARG A 136 -17.11 12.71 -0.14
N ILE A 137 -16.90 14.02 -0.13
CA ILE A 137 -17.51 14.99 -1.05
C ILE A 137 -16.70 15.18 -2.33
N ARG A 138 -15.47 14.65 -2.39
CA ARG A 138 -14.58 14.81 -3.54
C ARG A 138 -14.85 13.74 -4.58
N GLU A 139 -14.70 14.12 -5.84
CA GLU A 139 -14.51 13.14 -6.90
C GLU A 139 -13.08 12.61 -6.82
N LEU A 140 -12.96 11.28 -6.86
CA LEU A 140 -11.68 10.57 -6.87
C LEU A 140 -11.65 9.79 -8.17
N LYS A 141 -10.77 10.20 -9.10
CA LYS A 141 -10.65 9.55 -10.40
C LYS A 141 -9.92 8.22 -10.24
N VAL A 142 -10.42 7.19 -10.90
CA VAL A 142 -9.77 5.87 -10.89
C VAL A 142 -8.80 5.81 -12.05
N VAL A 143 -7.54 5.53 -11.75
CA VAL A 143 -6.46 5.36 -12.71
C VAL A 143 -5.85 3.99 -12.44
N TYR A 144 -6.23 3.01 -13.25
CA TYR A 144 -5.84 1.62 -13.06
C TYR A 144 -4.33 1.42 -13.32
N PRO A 145 -3.63 0.61 -12.50
CA PRO A 145 -2.29 0.15 -12.82
C PRO A 145 -2.26 -0.60 -14.15
N CYS A 146 -1.14 -0.47 -14.88
CA CYS A 146 -1.00 -1.08 -16.18
C CYS A 146 -0.25 -2.41 -16.15
N VAL A 147 -0.52 -3.24 -17.14
CA VAL A 147 0.35 -4.33 -17.58
C VAL A 147 0.97 -4.01 -18.93
N ASP A 148 2.16 -4.55 -19.19
CA ASP A 148 2.82 -4.42 -20.49
C ASP A 148 2.20 -5.41 -21.49
N THR A 149 1.29 -4.91 -22.31
CA THR A 149 0.62 -5.69 -23.37
C THR A 149 1.55 -6.06 -24.53
N ASP A 150 2.67 -5.33 -24.69
CA ASP A 150 3.61 -5.55 -25.78
C ASP A 150 4.66 -6.61 -25.40
N GLN A 151 4.88 -6.85 -24.10
CA GLN A 151 5.78 -7.90 -23.60
C GLN A 151 5.35 -9.31 -24.04
N GLU A 152 4.05 -9.62 -24.16
CA GLU A 152 3.57 -10.91 -24.68
C GLU A 152 4.09 -11.18 -26.11
N GLN A 153 4.34 -10.12 -26.90
CA GLN A 153 4.87 -10.27 -28.26
C GLN A 153 6.39 -10.44 -28.29
N LYS A 154 7.10 -9.90 -27.28
CA LYS A 154 8.58 -9.85 -27.22
C LYS A 154 9.19 -11.03 -26.50
N GLU A 155 8.58 -11.46 -25.38
CA GLU A 155 9.02 -12.62 -24.61
C GLU A 155 8.14 -13.81 -24.99
N LYS A 156 8.49 -14.51 -26.07
CA LYS A 156 7.93 -15.85 -26.31
C LYS A 156 8.69 -16.83 -25.41
N PRO A 157 8.12 -17.31 -24.28
CA PRO A 157 8.73 -18.41 -23.57
C PRO A 157 8.87 -19.62 -24.51
N SER A 158 9.77 -20.54 -24.19
CA SER A 158 9.81 -21.83 -24.88
C SER A 158 8.40 -22.40 -24.94
N ASN A 159 7.93 -22.78 -26.14
CA ASN A 159 6.57 -23.29 -26.35
C ASN A 159 6.29 -24.62 -25.61
N GLU A 160 7.29 -25.20 -24.94
CA GLU A 160 7.16 -26.44 -24.21
C GLU A 160 6.61 -26.19 -22.80
N PRO A 161 5.46 -26.80 -22.43
CA PRO A 161 4.92 -26.70 -21.09
C PRO A 161 5.86 -27.39 -20.08
N LEU A 162 6.08 -26.76 -18.92
CA LEU A 162 6.99 -27.27 -17.88
C LEU A 162 6.62 -28.68 -17.38
N TRP A 163 5.32 -28.99 -17.34
CA TRP A 163 4.77 -30.30 -16.93
C TRP A 163 3.63 -30.70 -17.88
N ALA A 164 3.99 -31.14 -19.09
CA ALA A 164 3.05 -31.48 -20.16
C ALA A 164 2.01 -32.57 -19.78
N ASP A 165 2.36 -33.43 -18.83
CA ASP A 165 1.58 -34.57 -18.38
C ASP A 165 0.63 -34.25 -17.21
N ARG A 166 0.63 -33.01 -16.71
CA ARG A 166 -0.13 -32.63 -15.51
C ARG A 166 -0.92 -31.34 -15.71
N LYS A 167 -2.11 -31.28 -15.12
CA LYS A 167 -2.87 -30.04 -14.99
C LYS A 167 -2.20 -29.14 -13.95
N VAL A 168 -1.59 -28.05 -14.38
CA VAL A 168 -0.91 -27.11 -13.48
C VAL A 168 -1.90 -26.06 -12.96
N LEU A 169 -2.08 -25.98 -11.65
CA LEU A 169 -2.84 -24.96 -10.94
C LEU A 169 -1.86 -24.00 -10.27
N LEU A 170 -1.98 -22.70 -10.49
CA LEU A 170 -0.95 -21.74 -10.11
C LEU A 170 -1.49 -20.73 -9.10
N SER A 171 -0.75 -20.44 -8.05
CA SER A 171 -0.99 -19.29 -7.18
C SER A 171 0.28 -18.46 -7.10
N ILE A 172 0.21 -17.18 -7.49
CA ILE A 172 1.35 -16.24 -7.43
C ILE A 172 1.05 -15.12 -6.44
N ASN A 173 1.69 -15.16 -5.27
CA ASN A 173 1.59 -14.13 -4.23
C ASN A 173 2.83 -14.10 -3.34
N ARG A 174 3.03 -13.01 -2.58
CA ARG A 174 3.99 -13.01 -1.47
C ARG A 174 3.53 -14.01 -0.40
N PHE A 175 4.49 -14.65 0.27
CA PHE A 175 4.22 -15.52 1.41
C PHE A 175 3.84 -14.69 2.65
N GLU A 176 2.63 -14.14 2.67
CA GLU A 176 2.10 -13.33 3.78
C GLU A 176 0.69 -13.80 4.13
N ARG A 177 0.33 -13.90 5.43
CA ARG A 177 -0.97 -14.46 5.85
C ARG A 177 -2.17 -13.76 5.24
N LYS A 178 -2.10 -12.43 5.02
CA LYS A 178 -3.16 -11.66 4.34
C LYS A 178 -3.44 -12.10 2.90
N LYS A 179 -2.51 -12.83 2.27
CA LYS A 179 -2.68 -13.38 0.92
C LYS A 179 -3.46 -14.69 0.92
N ASN A 180 -3.71 -15.29 2.10
CA ASN A 180 -4.62 -16.42 2.28
C ASN A 180 -4.31 -17.63 1.37
N LEU A 181 -3.03 -17.95 1.20
CA LEU A 181 -2.56 -19.04 0.34
C LEU A 181 -3.04 -20.42 0.82
N ASP A 182 -3.39 -20.56 2.10
CA ASP A 182 -3.99 -21.77 2.64
C ASP A 182 -5.35 -22.07 2.02
N LEU A 183 -6.11 -21.06 1.55
CA LEU A 183 -7.34 -21.29 0.80
C LEU A 183 -7.10 -22.09 -0.49
N ALA A 184 -6.00 -21.83 -1.20
CA ALA A 184 -5.63 -22.60 -2.39
C ALA A 184 -5.32 -24.06 -2.05
N ILE A 185 -4.58 -24.30 -0.96
CA ILE A 185 -4.26 -25.65 -0.48
C ILE A 185 -5.53 -26.41 -0.07
N ASN A 186 -6.44 -25.75 0.67
CA ASN A 186 -7.69 -26.37 1.11
C ASN A 186 -8.64 -26.67 -0.06
N ALA A 187 -8.73 -25.78 -1.05
CA ALA A 187 -9.48 -26.04 -2.28
C ALA A 187 -8.88 -27.22 -3.06
N TYR A 188 -7.55 -27.29 -3.16
CA TYR A 188 -6.85 -28.39 -3.82
C TYR A 188 -7.04 -29.73 -3.09
N ALA A 189 -7.12 -29.71 -1.76
CA ALA A 189 -7.40 -30.90 -0.95
C ALA A 189 -8.80 -31.50 -1.19
N GLY A 190 -9.74 -30.70 -1.71
CA GLY A 190 -11.07 -31.18 -2.12
C GLY A 190 -11.07 -32.01 -3.40
N LEU A 191 -9.95 -32.07 -4.13
CA LEU A 191 -9.78 -32.95 -5.27
C LEU A 191 -9.53 -34.40 -4.82
N SER A 192 -10.03 -35.36 -5.61
CA SER A 192 -9.80 -36.79 -5.38
C SER A 192 -8.31 -37.13 -5.47
N LEU A 193 -7.91 -38.30 -4.97
CA LEU A 193 -6.51 -38.75 -5.08
C LEU A 193 -6.08 -38.91 -6.54
N GLU A 194 -6.99 -39.34 -7.42
CA GLU A 194 -6.75 -39.46 -8.86
C GLU A 194 -6.63 -38.09 -9.54
N GLU A 195 -7.50 -37.14 -9.19
CA GLU A 195 -7.41 -35.76 -9.70
C GLU A 195 -6.07 -35.11 -9.29
N ARG A 196 -5.61 -35.35 -8.05
CA ARG A 196 -4.33 -34.85 -7.54
C ARG A 196 -3.11 -35.54 -8.13
N SER A 197 -3.20 -36.82 -8.50
CA SER A 197 -2.07 -37.50 -9.17
C SER A 197 -1.83 -36.98 -10.58
N GLN A 198 -2.86 -36.41 -11.21
CA GLN A 198 -2.80 -35.82 -12.56
C GLN A 198 -2.68 -34.28 -12.56
N SER A 199 -2.55 -33.64 -11.40
CA SER A 199 -2.45 -32.18 -11.29
C SER A 199 -1.33 -31.75 -10.35
N LEU A 200 -0.86 -30.51 -10.50
CA LEU A 200 0.19 -29.92 -9.68
C LEU A 200 -0.26 -28.54 -9.20
N LEU A 201 -0.36 -28.33 -7.89
CA LEU A 201 -0.56 -27.00 -7.33
C LEU A 201 0.80 -26.32 -7.12
N VAL A 202 1.09 -25.28 -7.91
CA VAL A 202 2.29 -24.45 -7.77
C VAL A 202 1.94 -23.20 -6.97
N ILE A 203 2.55 -23.05 -5.79
CA ILE A 203 2.47 -21.83 -4.96
C ILE A 203 3.79 -21.10 -5.08
N ALA A 204 3.80 -20.01 -5.83
CA ALA A 204 5.00 -19.25 -6.15
C ALA A 204 4.90 -17.80 -5.68
N GLY A 205 6.05 -17.17 -5.44
CA GLY A 205 6.12 -15.71 -5.33
C GLY A 205 7.15 -15.22 -4.33
N GLY A 206 7.02 -13.95 -3.96
CA GLY A 206 8.03 -13.24 -3.18
C GLY A 206 8.22 -13.82 -1.78
N TYR A 207 9.47 -14.16 -1.46
CA TYR A 207 9.87 -14.68 -0.17
C TYR A 207 11.16 -13.98 0.29
N ASP A 208 11.08 -13.23 1.39
CA ASP A 208 12.26 -12.68 2.05
C ASP A 208 12.65 -13.56 3.25
N PRO A 209 13.81 -14.25 3.23
CA PRO A 209 14.26 -15.07 4.36
C PRO A 209 14.50 -14.27 5.65
N ARG A 210 14.66 -12.94 5.55
CA ARG A 210 14.80 -12.05 6.72
C ARG A 210 13.45 -11.66 7.32
N SER A 211 12.36 -11.91 6.60
CA SER A 211 11.00 -11.67 7.07
C SER A 211 10.50 -12.88 7.86
N ASN A 212 10.39 -12.71 9.20
CA ASN A 212 9.78 -13.72 10.06
C ASN A 212 8.35 -14.08 9.62
N GLU A 213 7.61 -13.12 9.03
CA GLU A 213 6.29 -13.36 8.47
C GLU A 213 6.33 -14.36 7.32
N ASN A 214 7.26 -14.18 6.37
CA ASN A 214 7.36 -15.04 5.19
C ASN A 214 7.83 -16.44 5.55
N ALA A 215 8.86 -16.54 6.41
CA ALA A 215 9.39 -17.81 6.86
C ALA A 215 8.36 -18.60 7.69
N ALA A 216 7.66 -17.94 8.62
CA ALA A 216 6.65 -18.61 9.44
C ALA A 216 5.45 -19.06 8.61
N TYR A 217 4.95 -18.21 7.71
CA TYR A 217 3.77 -18.57 6.92
C TYR A 217 4.07 -19.68 5.90
N HIS A 218 5.23 -19.67 5.25
CA HIS A 218 5.64 -20.78 4.39
C HIS A 218 5.68 -22.11 5.17
N LYS A 219 6.24 -22.11 6.38
CA LYS A 219 6.24 -23.29 7.27
C LYS A 219 4.82 -23.74 7.65
N GLU A 220 3.92 -22.80 7.96
CA GLU A 220 2.51 -23.10 8.24
C GLU A 220 1.81 -23.76 7.04
N LEU A 221 2.10 -23.31 5.82
CA LEU A 221 1.56 -23.90 4.59
C LEU A 221 2.09 -25.32 4.36
N GLN A 222 3.37 -25.58 4.67
CA GLN A 222 3.94 -26.94 4.63
C GLN A 222 3.27 -27.85 5.66
N GLN A 223 3.11 -27.37 6.89
CA GLN A 223 2.42 -28.11 7.96
C GLN A 223 0.96 -28.40 7.60
N LEU A 224 0.28 -27.48 6.93
CA LEU A 224 -1.07 -27.70 6.40
C LEU A 224 -1.08 -28.81 5.33
N ALA A 225 -0.13 -28.81 4.40
CA ALA A 225 0.00 -29.87 3.41
C ALA A 225 0.28 -31.23 4.06
N ASP A 226 1.15 -31.28 5.08
CA ASP A 226 1.44 -32.48 5.88
C ASP A 226 0.20 -33.00 6.61
N PHE A 227 -0.55 -32.10 7.26
CA PHE A 227 -1.80 -32.42 7.95
C PHE A 227 -2.84 -33.01 6.99
N LEU A 228 -2.94 -32.47 5.78
CA LEU A 228 -3.82 -32.95 4.72
C LEU A 228 -3.25 -34.18 3.97
N LYS A 229 -2.05 -34.64 4.34
CA LYS A 229 -1.34 -35.77 3.73
C LYS A 229 -1.13 -35.59 2.22
N ILE A 230 -0.81 -34.38 1.79
CA ILE A 230 -0.54 -34.04 0.40
C ILE A 230 0.97 -33.88 0.22
N PRO A 231 1.63 -34.70 -0.62
CA PRO A 231 3.06 -34.58 -0.84
C PRO A 231 3.44 -33.20 -1.37
N HIS A 232 4.44 -32.58 -0.77
CA HIS A 232 4.92 -31.26 -1.18
C HIS A 232 6.45 -31.21 -1.31
N SER A 233 6.91 -30.32 -2.18
CA SER A 233 8.32 -29.99 -2.35
C SER A 233 8.52 -28.47 -2.34
N THR A 234 9.71 -28.02 -1.95
CA THR A 234 10.05 -26.58 -1.91
C THR A 234 11.36 -26.34 -2.65
N PHE A 235 11.37 -25.34 -3.54
CA PHE A 235 12.57 -24.89 -4.25
C PHE A 235 12.69 -23.37 -4.17
N ARG A 236 13.92 -22.87 -4.31
CA ARG A 236 14.21 -21.46 -4.52
C ARG A 236 14.35 -21.18 -6.02
N GLY A 237 13.89 -20.01 -6.47
CA GLY A 237 13.75 -19.70 -7.88
C GLY A 237 15.04 -19.75 -8.70
N THR A 238 16.21 -19.57 -8.08
CA THR A 238 17.52 -19.65 -8.76
C THR A 238 17.98 -21.08 -9.01
N ASP A 239 17.51 -22.03 -8.21
CA ASP A 239 18.00 -23.42 -8.19
C ASP A 239 16.95 -24.38 -8.78
N PHE A 240 15.89 -23.83 -9.36
CA PHE A 240 14.74 -24.58 -9.83
C PHE A 240 14.94 -25.10 -11.25
N THR A 241 14.77 -26.41 -11.42
CA THR A 241 14.61 -27.06 -12.73
C THR A 241 13.34 -27.91 -12.71
N PRO A 242 12.48 -27.88 -13.75
CA PRO A 242 11.23 -28.65 -13.75
C PRO A 242 11.42 -30.16 -13.55
N THR A 243 12.50 -30.71 -14.09
CA THR A 243 12.88 -32.13 -13.98
C THR A 243 13.30 -32.55 -12.58
N ALA A 244 13.65 -31.61 -11.70
CA ALA A 244 13.99 -31.90 -10.31
C ALA A 244 12.76 -32.13 -9.41
N VAL A 245 11.54 -31.83 -9.90
CA VAL A 245 10.32 -32.02 -9.13
C VAL A 245 9.95 -33.51 -9.09
N PRO A 246 9.91 -34.15 -7.91
CA PRO A 246 9.49 -35.54 -7.76
C PRO A 246 8.07 -35.77 -8.29
N LYS A 247 7.80 -36.91 -8.94
CA LYS A 247 6.51 -37.18 -9.62
C LYS A 247 5.34 -37.25 -8.65
N GLU A 248 5.59 -37.70 -7.43
CA GLU A 248 4.61 -37.78 -6.33
C GLU A 248 4.25 -36.40 -5.74
N THR A 249 5.08 -35.37 -5.96
CA THR A 249 4.83 -34.02 -5.46
C THR A 249 3.53 -33.48 -6.04
N SER A 250 2.56 -33.19 -5.18
CA SER A 250 1.26 -32.62 -5.54
C SER A 250 1.17 -31.11 -5.27
N ILE A 251 1.95 -30.59 -4.32
CA ILE A 251 2.09 -29.16 -4.03
C ILE A 251 3.55 -28.73 -4.17
N LEU A 252 3.83 -27.73 -4.99
CA LEU A 252 5.16 -27.19 -5.23
C LEU A 252 5.25 -25.75 -4.72
N PHE A 253 6.08 -25.52 -3.71
CA PHE A 253 6.39 -24.18 -3.22
C PHE A 253 7.62 -23.63 -3.96
N LEU A 254 7.47 -22.52 -4.69
CA LEU A 254 8.56 -21.83 -5.39
C LEU A 254 8.84 -20.47 -4.75
N LEU A 255 9.94 -20.39 -4.02
CA LEU A 255 10.33 -19.19 -3.26
C LEU A 255 11.15 -18.24 -4.13
N SER A 256 10.69 -17.00 -4.27
CA SER A 256 11.38 -15.91 -4.99
C SER A 256 11.73 -16.28 -6.43
N ILE A 257 10.69 -16.38 -7.27
CA ILE A 257 10.81 -16.71 -8.69
C ILE A 257 11.32 -15.53 -9.54
N PRO A 258 12.23 -15.76 -10.51
CA PRO A 258 12.56 -14.77 -11.54
C PRO A 258 11.38 -14.45 -12.45
N ASN A 259 11.39 -13.29 -13.12
CA ASN A 259 10.31 -12.89 -14.03
C ASN A 259 10.10 -13.88 -15.18
N LEU A 260 11.19 -14.39 -15.78
CA LEU A 260 11.09 -15.41 -16.84
C LEU A 260 10.37 -16.68 -16.38
N LEU A 261 10.66 -17.16 -15.16
CA LEU A 261 9.97 -18.33 -14.59
C LEU A 261 8.50 -18.02 -14.32
N LYS A 262 8.18 -16.81 -13.83
CA LYS A 262 6.80 -16.35 -13.66
C LYS A 262 6.04 -16.38 -14.99
N THR A 263 6.62 -15.84 -16.06
CA THR A 263 6.04 -15.86 -17.41
C THR A 263 5.79 -17.31 -17.86
N SER A 264 6.79 -18.20 -17.76
CA SER A 264 6.63 -19.62 -18.13
C SER A 264 5.55 -20.33 -17.32
N LEU A 265 5.44 -20.05 -16.01
CA LEU A 265 4.39 -20.59 -15.15
C LEU A 265 3.01 -20.12 -15.60
N LEU A 266 2.83 -18.83 -15.89
CA LEU A 266 1.56 -18.28 -16.37
C LEU A 266 1.11 -18.95 -17.68
N HIS A 267 2.04 -19.19 -18.62
CA HIS A 267 1.72 -19.86 -19.90
C HIS A 267 1.50 -21.37 -19.80
N THR A 268 2.16 -22.05 -18.84
CA THR A 268 2.00 -23.50 -18.65
C THR A 268 0.72 -23.85 -17.88
N SER A 269 0.24 -22.92 -17.07
CA SER A 269 -0.85 -23.19 -16.12
C SER A 269 -2.21 -23.28 -16.78
N SER A 270 -3.12 -24.04 -16.14
CA SER A 270 -4.51 -24.17 -16.56
C SER A 270 -5.46 -23.27 -15.79
N LEU A 271 -5.08 -22.82 -14.59
CA LEU A 271 -5.87 -21.91 -13.76
C LEU A 271 -4.96 -21.12 -12.82
N LEU A 272 -5.15 -19.80 -12.73
CA LEU A 272 -4.60 -18.99 -11.64
C LEU A 272 -5.58 -18.98 -10.45
N ILE A 273 -5.12 -19.35 -9.26
CA ILE A 273 -5.83 -19.30 -7.98
C ILE A 273 -5.33 -18.08 -7.20
N TYR A 274 -6.15 -17.03 -7.18
CA TYR A 274 -5.86 -15.74 -6.55
C TYR A 274 -6.65 -15.55 -5.25
N THR A 275 -6.04 -15.92 -4.14
CA THR A 275 -6.65 -15.99 -2.80
C THR A 275 -6.65 -14.72 -1.93
N PRO A 276 -5.92 -13.62 -2.21
CA PRO A 276 -5.95 -12.44 -1.35
C PRO A 276 -7.35 -11.87 -1.14
N THR A 277 -7.67 -11.47 0.10
CA THR A 277 -8.93 -10.80 0.45
C THR A 277 -8.73 -9.30 0.55
N ASN A 278 -9.72 -8.52 0.13
CA ASN A 278 -9.65 -7.05 0.12
C ASN A 278 -8.38 -6.51 -0.56
N GLU A 279 -7.89 -7.22 -1.58
CA GLU A 279 -6.74 -6.78 -2.36
C GLU A 279 -7.05 -5.45 -3.04
N HIS A 280 -6.09 -4.53 -3.10
CA HIS A 280 -6.40 -3.18 -3.55
C HIS A 280 -6.70 -3.13 -5.05
N PHE A 281 -5.92 -3.85 -5.84
CA PHE A 281 -6.11 -3.98 -7.29
C PHE A 281 -5.91 -5.43 -7.74
N GLY A 282 -4.72 -5.99 -7.51
CA GLY A 282 -4.38 -7.35 -7.94
C GLY A 282 -3.90 -7.39 -9.39
N ILE A 283 -2.65 -7.01 -9.61
CA ILE A 283 -2.04 -6.99 -10.97
C ILE A 283 -1.87 -8.40 -11.57
N VAL A 284 -1.62 -9.41 -10.73
CA VAL A 284 -1.39 -10.79 -11.14
C VAL A 284 -2.57 -11.39 -11.91
N PRO A 285 -3.83 -11.20 -11.49
CA PRO A 285 -5.01 -11.49 -12.31
C PRO A 285 -4.94 -10.96 -13.75
N ILE A 286 -4.49 -9.73 -13.96
CA ILE A 286 -4.36 -9.13 -15.30
C ILE A 286 -3.20 -9.78 -16.09
N GLU A 287 -2.07 -10.05 -15.43
CA GLU A 287 -0.95 -10.77 -16.05
C GLU A 287 -1.34 -12.19 -16.48
N ALA A 288 -2.16 -12.89 -15.69
CA ALA A 288 -2.72 -14.18 -16.08
C ALA A 288 -3.67 -14.03 -17.27
N MET A 289 -4.51 -12.99 -17.29
CA MET A 289 -5.36 -12.70 -18.44
C MET A 289 -4.56 -12.42 -19.71
N LEU A 290 -3.43 -11.72 -19.64
CA LEU A 290 -2.49 -11.58 -20.77
C LEU A 290 -2.00 -12.94 -21.27
N ALA A 291 -1.61 -13.83 -20.35
CA ALA A 291 -1.21 -15.19 -20.68
C ALA A 291 -2.39 -16.12 -21.07
N ARG A 292 -3.61 -15.58 -21.17
CA ARG A 292 -4.86 -16.33 -21.46
C ARG A 292 -5.19 -17.40 -20.42
N LEU A 293 -4.67 -17.21 -19.21
CA LEU A 293 -4.90 -18.06 -18.06
C LEU A 293 -6.16 -17.58 -17.32
N PRO A 294 -7.23 -18.37 -17.23
CA PRO A 294 -8.39 -17.99 -16.43
C PRO A 294 -8.03 -17.86 -14.95
N VAL A 295 -8.75 -16.99 -14.25
CA VAL A 295 -8.46 -16.65 -12.84
C VAL A 295 -9.63 -17.05 -11.93
N LEU A 296 -9.38 -17.88 -10.93
CA LEU A 296 -10.24 -18.06 -9.78
C LEU A 296 -9.79 -17.09 -8.68
N ALA A 297 -10.59 -16.07 -8.38
CA ALA A 297 -10.25 -15.05 -7.38
C ALA A 297 -11.29 -14.97 -6.25
N THR A 298 -10.89 -14.37 -5.12
CA THR A 298 -11.87 -13.99 -4.10
C THR A 298 -12.83 -12.92 -4.62
N ASN A 299 -14.09 -12.94 -4.20
CA ASN A 299 -15.11 -11.96 -4.56
C ASN A 299 -15.02 -10.67 -3.71
N THR A 300 -13.80 -10.20 -3.42
CA THR A 300 -13.55 -9.03 -2.57
C THR A 300 -12.43 -8.17 -3.16
N GLY A 301 -12.46 -6.86 -2.92
CA GLY A 301 -11.39 -5.96 -3.36
C GLY A 301 -11.36 -5.70 -4.87
N GLY A 302 -10.17 -5.37 -5.38
CA GLY A 302 -9.85 -5.11 -6.77
C GLY A 302 -10.17 -6.22 -7.77
N PRO A 303 -10.09 -7.53 -7.42
CA PRO A 303 -10.53 -8.59 -8.32
C PRO A 303 -11.97 -8.45 -8.85
N LEU A 304 -12.87 -7.79 -8.11
CA LEU A 304 -14.24 -7.50 -8.56
C LEU A 304 -14.30 -6.55 -9.77
N GLU A 305 -13.21 -5.83 -10.05
CA GLU A 305 -13.11 -4.89 -11.15
C GLU A 305 -12.37 -5.47 -12.36
N THR A 306 -11.52 -6.47 -12.12
CA THR A 306 -10.65 -7.06 -13.15
C THR A 306 -11.19 -8.37 -13.69
N ILE A 307 -11.89 -9.17 -12.86
CA ILE A 307 -12.40 -10.49 -13.22
C ILE A 307 -13.89 -10.41 -13.58
N TYR A 308 -14.20 -10.89 -14.79
CA TYR A 308 -15.55 -11.00 -15.29
C TYR A 308 -16.00 -12.45 -15.11
N ASP A 309 -16.84 -12.70 -14.08
CA ASP A 309 -17.27 -14.05 -13.69
C ASP A 309 -17.89 -14.82 -14.86
N GLY A 310 -17.41 -16.05 -15.08
CA GLY A 310 -17.80 -16.90 -16.21
C GLY A 310 -17.18 -16.54 -17.56
N ARG A 311 -16.47 -15.41 -17.68
CA ARG A 311 -15.82 -14.94 -18.91
C ARG A 311 -14.30 -15.04 -18.84
N THR A 312 -13.67 -14.29 -17.93
CA THR A 312 -12.21 -14.29 -17.74
C THR A 312 -11.77 -15.14 -16.55
N GLY A 313 -12.73 -15.64 -15.77
CA GLY A 313 -12.46 -16.37 -14.55
C GLY A 313 -13.70 -16.59 -13.70
N TRP A 314 -13.49 -16.81 -12.41
CA TRP A 314 -14.55 -17.01 -11.43
C TRP A 314 -14.27 -16.26 -10.13
N LEU A 315 -15.31 -15.68 -9.54
CA LEU A 315 -15.24 -14.97 -8.25
C LEU A 315 -15.96 -15.78 -7.17
N ARG A 316 -15.26 -16.13 -6.07
CA ARG A 316 -15.81 -16.94 -4.98
C ARG A 316 -15.57 -16.34 -3.60
N SER A 317 -16.46 -16.63 -2.66
CA SER A 317 -16.31 -16.15 -1.28
C SER A 317 -15.07 -16.74 -0.61
N PRO A 318 -14.29 -15.94 0.15
CA PRO A 318 -13.22 -16.45 1.00
C PRO A 318 -13.70 -16.92 2.39
N ALA A 319 -15.01 -16.85 2.69
CA ALA A 319 -15.56 -16.99 4.05
C ALA A 319 -15.50 -18.41 4.66
N GLU A 320 -15.62 -18.46 6.00
CA GLU A 320 -15.49 -19.65 6.84
C GLU A 320 -16.80 -20.45 7.06
N PRO A 321 -16.71 -21.76 7.40
CA PRO A 321 -15.48 -22.54 7.51
C PRO A 321 -15.01 -22.90 6.11
N LYS A 322 -13.85 -22.35 5.70
CA LYS A 322 -13.21 -22.47 4.40
C LYS A 322 -14.12 -23.14 3.38
N ILE A 323 -15.04 -22.39 2.74
CA ILE A 323 -16.03 -22.99 1.83
C ILE A 323 -15.29 -23.57 0.60
N ILE A 324 -14.75 -24.77 0.77
CA ILE A 324 -14.15 -25.68 -0.19
C ILE A 324 -15.14 -26.09 -1.29
N PRO A 325 -16.46 -26.25 -1.05
CA PRO A 325 -17.36 -26.73 -2.12
C PRO A 325 -17.54 -25.71 -3.25
N ASP A 326 -17.23 -24.43 -3.06
CA ASP A 326 -17.36 -23.43 -4.13
C ASP A 326 -16.07 -23.23 -4.94
N TRP A 327 -14.91 -23.49 -4.33
CA TRP A 327 -13.59 -23.36 -4.98
C TRP A 327 -13.20 -24.64 -5.71
N THR A 328 -13.34 -25.80 -5.06
CA THR A 328 -12.90 -27.10 -5.61
C THR A 328 -13.54 -27.41 -6.97
N PRO A 329 -14.85 -27.21 -7.19
CA PRO A 329 -15.44 -27.49 -8.51
C PRO A 329 -14.88 -26.60 -9.62
N ILE A 330 -14.38 -25.40 -9.29
CA ILE A 330 -13.74 -24.53 -10.28
C ILE A 330 -12.38 -25.09 -10.69
N LEU A 331 -11.65 -25.73 -9.77
CA LEU A 331 -10.39 -26.42 -10.10
C LEU A 331 -10.60 -27.55 -11.12
N ARG A 332 -11.82 -28.10 -11.22
CA ARG A 332 -12.20 -29.12 -12.21
C ARG A 332 -12.60 -28.55 -13.56
N LYS A 333 -13.03 -27.28 -13.61
CA LYS A 333 -13.52 -26.68 -14.85
C LYS A 333 -12.42 -26.69 -15.93
N PRO A 334 -12.82 -26.88 -17.20
CA PRO A 334 -11.92 -26.67 -18.32
C PRO A 334 -11.55 -25.19 -18.45
N LEU A 335 -10.50 -24.91 -19.22
CA LEU A 335 -10.16 -23.55 -19.64
C LEU A 335 -11.40 -22.86 -20.23
N ILE A 336 -11.65 -21.61 -19.85
CA ILE A 336 -12.66 -20.80 -20.54
C ILE A 336 -12.04 -20.32 -21.85
N PRO A 337 -12.55 -20.70 -23.03
CA PRO A 337 -12.15 -20.07 -24.28
C PRO A 337 -12.77 -18.68 -24.33
N SER A 338 -12.07 -17.67 -23.79
CA SER A 338 -12.39 -16.28 -24.10
C SER A 338 -12.03 -16.03 -25.56
N SER A 339 -12.94 -15.42 -26.33
CA SER A 339 -12.60 -14.98 -27.69
C SER A 339 -11.44 -13.98 -27.61
N GLN A 340 -10.47 -14.05 -28.53
CA GLN A 340 -9.32 -13.15 -28.54
C GLN A 340 -9.74 -11.67 -28.51
N ASN A 341 -10.85 -11.33 -29.19
CA ASN A 341 -11.39 -9.97 -29.21
C ASN A 341 -11.89 -9.54 -27.84
N SER A 342 -12.69 -10.37 -27.15
CA SER A 342 -13.21 -10.04 -25.83
C SER A 342 -12.10 -9.84 -24.78
N LEU A 343 -11.02 -10.61 -24.88
CA LEU A 343 -9.89 -10.48 -23.95
C LEU A 343 -9.06 -9.22 -24.24
N ARG A 344 -8.84 -8.89 -25.52
CA ARG A 344 -8.16 -7.66 -25.94
C ARG A 344 -8.90 -6.41 -25.48
N GLU A 345 -10.23 -6.37 -25.63
CA GLU A 345 -11.05 -5.24 -25.18
C GLU A 345 -10.92 -5.02 -23.66
N ILE A 346 -10.96 -6.11 -22.87
CA ILE A 346 -10.80 -6.02 -21.42
C ILE A 346 -9.37 -5.58 -21.05
N LEU A 347 -8.35 -6.15 -21.68
CA LEU A 347 -6.95 -5.82 -21.39
C LEU A 347 -6.59 -4.39 -21.81
N ALA A 348 -7.27 -3.82 -22.82
CA ALA A 348 -7.07 -2.44 -23.23
C ALA A 348 -7.34 -1.45 -22.08
N GLU A 349 -8.30 -1.73 -21.21
CA GLU A 349 -8.60 -0.90 -20.01
C GLU A 349 -7.41 -0.85 -19.03
N PHE A 350 -6.60 -1.92 -18.98
CA PHE A 350 -5.45 -2.07 -18.07
C PHE A 350 -4.10 -1.93 -18.78
N SER A 351 -4.08 -1.35 -19.98
CA SER A 351 -2.86 -1.15 -20.76
C SER A 351 -2.06 0.07 -20.31
N LEU A 352 -0.76 0.08 -20.62
CA LEU A 352 0.10 1.25 -20.41
C LEU A 352 -0.42 2.49 -21.15
N HIS A 353 -1.01 2.29 -22.34
CA HIS A 353 -1.62 3.36 -23.12
C HIS A 353 -2.79 4.02 -22.37
N THR A 354 -3.71 3.22 -21.82
CA THR A 354 -4.84 3.74 -21.05
C THR A 354 -4.38 4.43 -19.78
N LEU A 355 -3.44 3.84 -19.01
CA LEU A 355 -2.86 4.50 -17.84
C LEU A 355 -2.29 5.88 -18.20
N THR A 356 -1.48 5.94 -19.26
CA THR A 356 -0.85 7.18 -19.73
C THR A 356 -1.90 8.22 -20.11
N ARG A 357 -2.90 7.82 -20.92
CA ARG A 357 -3.99 8.70 -21.35
C ARG A 357 -4.79 9.24 -20.17
N GLU A 358 -5.14 8.40 -19.20
CA GLU A 358 -5.93 8.82 -18.03
C GLU A 358 -5.17 9.76 -17.11
N LEU A 359 -3.87 9.52 -16.92
CA LEU A 359 -2.98 10.40 -16.17
C LEU A 359 -2.77 11.73 -16.89
N ASP A 360 -2.48 11.69 -18.19
CA ASP A 360 -2.25 12.89 -19.00
C ASP A 360 -3.49 13.79 -19.05
N THR A 361 -4.67 13.18 -19.19
CA THR A 361 -5.95 13.90 -19.10
C THR A 361 -6.09 14.60 -17.74
N GLU A 362 -5.72 13.93 -16.65
CA GLU A 362 -5.84 14.49 -15.30
C GLU A 362 -4.81 15.59 -15.03
N ILE A 363 -3.58 15.42 -15.50
CA ILE A 363 -2.52 16.43 -15.42
C ILE A 363 -2.92 17.66 -16.25
N SER A 364 -3.40 17.47 -17.48
CA SER A 364 -3.87 18.55 -18.34
C SER A 364 -5.02 19.34 -17.69
N ARG A 365 -5.98 18.63 -17.09
CA ARG A 365 -7.08 19.24 -16.31
C ARG A 365 -6.55 20.11 -15.17
N LEU A 366 -5.52 19.66 -14.45
CA LEU A 366 -4.89 20.44 -13.38
C LEU A 366 -4.16 21.68 -13.93
N CYS A 367 -3.47 21.56 -15.06
CA CYS A 367 -2.82 22.69 -15.73
C CYS A 367 -3.83 23.77 -16.16
N GLU A 368 -5.05 23.39 -16.56
CA GLU A 368 -6.17 24.30 -16.83
C GLU A 368 -6.77 24.96 -15.56
N GLY A 369 -6.27 24.61 -14.37
CA GLY A 369 -6.71 25.16 -13.10
C GLY A 369 -7.88 24.42 -12.45
N LYS A 370 -8.43 23.40 -13.11
CA LYS A 370 -9.56 22.60 -12.61
C LYS A 370 -9.05 21.60 -11.57
N THR A 371 -9.48 21.76 -10.33
CA THR A 371 -9.15 20.88 -9.19
C THR A 371 -10.27 19.89 -8.88
N GLY A 372 -11.49 20.15 -9.36
CA GLY A 372 -12.67 19.31 -9.08
C GLY A 372 -13.33 19.63 -7.74
N LEU A 373 -13.13 20.85 -7.24
CA LEU A 373 -13.67 21.37 -5.99
C LEU A 373 -14.31 22.76 -6.22
N GLY A 374 -15.44 23.03 -5.56
CA GLY A 374 -16.23 24.27 -5.72
C GLY A 374 -17.22 24.22 -6.90
N MET A 375 -18.16 25.18 -6.97
CA MET A 375 -19.17 25.24 -8.04
C MET A 375 -18.56 25.33 -9.44
N ASP A 376 -17.43 26.03 -9.57
CA ASP A 376 -16.73 26.21 -10.84
C ASP A 376 -15.59 25.19 -11.04
N GLY A 377 -15.39 24.29 -10.08
CA GLY A 377 -14.34 23.26 -10.14
C GLY A 377 -12.90 23.76 -9.99
N ASN A 378 -12.68 25.04 -9.70
CA ASN A 378 -11.35 25.68 -9.63
C ASN A 378 -10.86 25.95 -8.19
N ALA A 379 -11.70 25.72 -7.18
CA ALA A 379 -11.35 25.98 -5.80
C ALA A 379 -10.30 24.99 -5.31
N ARG A 380 -9.23 25.47 -4.69
CA ARG A 380 -8.21 24.59 -4.11
C ARG A 380 -8.63 24.20 -2.69
N PRO A 381 -8.35 22.97 -2.23
CA PRO A 381 -8.55 22.64 -0.83
C PRO A 381 -7.65 23.48 0.07
N GLU A 382 -8.16 23.80 1.26
CA GLU A 382 -7.43 24.54 2.29
C GLU A 382 -6.30 23.70 2.87
N VAL A 383 -5.15 24.34 3.07
CA VAL A 383 -3.96 23.69 3.63
C VAL A 383 -3.98 23.71 5.15
N LEU A 384 -4.55 24.76 5.75
CA LEU A 384 -4.62 24.95 7.19
C LEU A 384 -6.08 24.81 7.65
N PRO A 385 -6.46 23.73 8.33
CA PRO A 385 -7.78 23.62 8.94
C PRO A 385 -7.98 24.72 9.99
N ASP A 386 -9.22 25.18 10.16
CA ASP A 386 -9.58 26.19 11.18
C ASP A 386 -9.07 25.85 12.58
N TRP A 387 -9.07 24.56 12.95
CA TRP A 387 -8.59 24.12 14.26
C TRP A 387 -7.07 24.28 14.43
N PHE A 388 -6.29 24.24 13.35
CA PHE A 388 -4.84 24.44 13.40
C PHE A 388 -4.51 25.91 13.62
N GLN A 389 -5.27 26.80 12.99
CA GLN A 389 -5.20 28.24 13.26
C GLN A 389 -5.60 28.53 14.72
N ALA A 390 -6.70 27.92 15.19
CA ALA A 390 -7.13 28.04 16.58
C ALA A 390 -6.09 27.50 17.57
N MET A 391 -5.47 26.36 17.28
CA MET A 391 -4.42 25.77 18.12
C MET A 391 -3.15 26.63 18.12
N ALA A 392 -2.74 27.17 16.97
CA ALA A 392 -1.63 28.12 16.89
C ALA A 392 -1.92 29.39 17.71
N VAL A 393 -3.14 29.93 17.64
CA VAL A 393 -3.58 31.05 18.47
C VAL A 393 -3.53 30.69 19.96
N VAL A 394 -4.06 29.52 20.36
CA VAL A 394 -4.03 29.06 21.76
C VAL A 394 -2.61 28.87 22.26
N LEU A 395 -1.72 28.25 21.48
CA LEU A 395 -0.31 28.06 21.84
C LEU A 395 0.44 29.39 21.95
N THR A 396 0.16 30.33 21.05
CA THR A 396 0.76 31.69 21.07
C THR A 396 0.28 32.47 22.29
N LEU A 397 -1.02 32.45 22.59
CA LEU A 397 -1.60 33.05 23.79
C LEU A 397 -1.06 32.41 25.08
N SER A 398 -0.90 31.08 25.11
CA SER A 398 -0.34 30.36 26.26
C SER A 398 1.14 30.72 26.46
N GLY A 399 1.90 30.83 25.38
CA GLY A 399 3.29 31.27 25.41
C GLY A 399 3.44 32.72 25.91
N LEU A 400 2.60 33.63 25.43
CA LEU A 400 2.56 35.02 25.89
C LEU A 400 2.18 35.13 27.37
N ALA A 401 1.17 34.36 27.82
CA ALA A 401 0.80 34.29 29.23
C ALA A 401 1.94 33.75 30.10
N GLY A 402 2.64 32.70 29.65
CA GLY A 402 3.81 32.15 30.33
C GLY A 402 4.96 33.16 30.44
N ALA A 403 5.24 33.91 29.38
CA ALA A 403 6.24 34.98 29.38
C ALA A 403 5.87 36.13 30.34
N LEU A 404 4.57 36.48 30.41
CA LEU A 404 4.04 37.49 31.34
C LEU A 404 4.20 37.05 32.81
N VAL A 405 3.88 35.79 33.12
CA VAL A 405 4.05 35.22 34.47
C VAL A 405 5.53 35.16 34.84
N ALA A 406 6.40 34.74 33.93
CA ALA A 406 7.84 34.74 34.16
C ALA A 406 8.39 36.17 34.38
N GLY A 407 7.95 37.14 33.59
CA GLY A 407 8.29 38.55 33.76
C GLY A 407 7.81 39.12 35.10
N LEU A 408 6.59 38.76 35.53
CA LEU A 408 6.04 39.16 36.83
C LEU A 408 6.83 38.54 37.99
N MET A 409 7.21 37.26 37.88
CA MET A 409 8.04 36.56 38.87
C MET A 409 9.43 37.19 38.99
N VAL A 410 10.06 37.53 37.87
CA VAL A 410 11.35 38.25 37.84
C VAL A 410 11.21 39.65 38.44
N TRP A 411 10.13 40.37 38.12
CA TRP A 411 9.86 41.69 38.68
C TRP A 411 9.62 41.63 40.19
N LEU A 412 8.81 40.70 40.69
CA LEU A 412 8.58 40.47 42.12
C LEU A 412 9.89 40.11 42.84
N ALA A 413 10.69 39.20 42.28
CA ALA A 413 12.00 38.84 42.82
C ALA A 413 13.01 40.01 42.81
N SER A 414 12.91 40.92 41.84
CA SER A 414 13.71 42.15 41.80
C SER A 414 13.27 43.19 42.83
N LYS A 415 11.98 43.22 43.17
CA LYS A 415 11.40 44.11 44.17
C LYS A 415 11.78 43.67 45.59
N ASP A 416 11.80 42.36 45.85
CA ASP A 416 12.31 41.81 47.14
C ASP A 416 13.80 42.09 47.35
N ARG A 417 14.61 42.14 46.28
CA ARG A 417 16.02 42.55 46.38
C ARG A 417 16.23 44.05 46.63
N SER A 418 15.23 44.89 46.38
CA SER A 418 15.28 46.33 46.68
C SER A 418 14.92 46.66 48.14
N LEU A 419 14.39 45.70 48.89
CA LEU A 419 14.20 45.79 50.34
C LEU A 419 15.41 45.19 51.05
N GLY A 420 16.49 45.97 51.10
CA GLY A 420 17.72 45.59 51.82
C GLY A 420 17.52 45.45 53.34
N PRO A 421 18.43 44.73 54.03
CA PRO A 421 18.32 44.39 55.45
C PRO A 421 18.59 45.62 56.34
N GLY A 422 17.60 46.50 56.50
CA GLY A 422 17.69 47.71 57.31
C GLY A 422 16.72 47.78 58.49
N ALA A 423 15.85 46.79 58.70
CA ALA A 423 14.76 46.86 59.70
C ALA A 423 14.68 45.65 60.64
N ALA A 424 15.83 45.02 60.96
CA ALA A 424 15.91 43.93 61.93
C ALA A 424 16.99 44.17 63.01
N GLY A 425 17.36 45.44 63.26
CA GLY A 425 18.38 45.83 64.23
C GLY A 425 17.88 46.45 65.53
N ASP A 426 16.59 46.80 65.65
CA ASP A 426 16.14 47.74 66.70
C ASP A 426 15.09 47.18 67.68
N VAL A 427 15.06 45.86 67.91
CA VAL A 427 14.16 45.21 68.90
C VAL A 427 14.92 44.54 70.07
N ARG A 428 16.26 44.61 70.10
CA ARG A 428 17.09 44.07 71.22
C ARG A 428 17.61 45.12 72.20
N ARG A 429 17.11 46.36 72.16
CA ARG A 429 17.53 47.46 73.05
C ARG A 429 16.45 47.95 74.03
N ALA A 430 15.49 47.09 74.39
CA ALA A 430 14.43 47.37 75.37
C ALA A 430 14.23 46.24 76.41
N MET A 431 15.31 45.55 76.80
CA MET A 431 15.27 44.57 77.91
C MET A 431 16.43 44.66 78.92
N TYR A 432 17.31 45.66 78.82
CA TYR A 432 18.20 46.07 79.91
C TYR A 432 18.46 47.57 79.76
N GLY A 433 17.73 48.37 80.55
CA GLY A 433 17.71 49.83 80.54
C GLY A 433 16.44 50.33 81.18
#